data_AF-A0A540L088-F1
#
_entry.id   AF-A0A540L088-F1
#
_cell.length_a   1.000
_cell.length_b   1.000
_cell.length_c   1.000
_cell.angle_alpha   90.00
_cell.angle_beta   90.00
_cell.angle_gamma   90.00
#
_symmetry.space_group_name_H-M   'P 1'
#
loop_
_entity.id
_entity.type
_entity.pdbx_description
1 polymer ?
#
loop_
_entity_poly.entity_id
_entity_poly.type
_entity_poly.pdbx_seq_one_letter_code
_entity_poly.pdbx_strand_id
1 'polypeptide(L)'
;MVFLVDHSGFVISDWEGIDRITSPPHSNYTYSVQASVLAGIDMVMVPINYKEFINDLNIVVPMDRIDDAAGRILLVKFTMDLFENPLADFSLVNELGSQDHRDLAREAVRKSVVLLKNGKNGNITDPVIPLPKKVSKILVAGSHADNLGYQCGGWTIAWQGFSGNKYTSELNIHKIEHEALNKKITQVLVRCNKKIVFTVIRMYGNIYPCV
;
A
#
# COMPACT_ATOMS: atom_id res chain seq x y z
N MET A 1 -23.98 25.87 17.63
CA MET A 1 -23.50 24.78 18.49
C MET A 1 -22.25 24.22 17.80
N VAL A 2 -21.07 24.72 18.19
CA VAL A 2 -19.80 24.20 17.65
C VAL A 2 -19.47 22.99 18.50
N PHE A 3 -19.61 21.79 17.93
CA PHE A 3 -19.03 20.60 18.53
C PHE A 3 -17.51 20.72 18.33
N LEU A 4 -16.83 21.26 19.33
CA LEU A 4 -15.38 21.11 19.43
C LEU A 4 -15.15 19.64 19.77
N VAL A 5 -14.62 18.89 18.80
CA VAL A 5 -14.09 17.56 19.07
C VAL A 5 -12.86 17.78 19.96
N ASP A 6 -12.96 17.39 21.22
CA ASP A 6 -11.81 17.41 22.12
C ASP A 6 -10.81 16.35 21.63
N HIS A 7 -9.63 16.79 21.23
CA HIS A 7 -8.58 15.94 20.70
C HIS A 7 -7.28 16.22 21.47
N SER A 8 -6.68 15.17 22.00
CA SER A 8 -5.46 15.24 22.80
C SER A 8 -4.19 14.78 22.06
N GLY A 9 -4.29 14.42 20.78
CA GLY A 9 -3.12 14.17 19.93
C GLY A 9 -2.59 15.46 19.28
N PHE A 10 -1.76 15.29 18.25
CA PHE A 10 -1.24 16.39 17.43
C PHE A 10 -1.67 16.24 15.97
N VAL A 11 -1.82 17.38 15.28
CA VAL A 11 -2.19 17.47 13.86
C VAL A 11 -0.93 17.69 13.02
N ILE A 12 -0.75 16.87 11.99
CA ILE A 12 0.39 16.97 11.06
C ILE A 12 -0.07 17.41 9.66
N SER A 13 0.72 18.24 8.98
CA SER A 13 0.50 18.56 7.57
C SER A 13 0.90 17.41 6.63
N ASP A 14 0.31 17.37 5.44
CA ASP A 14 0.83 16.54 4.33
C ASP A 14 2.13 17.14 3.75
N TRP A 15 2.80 16.39 2.86
CA TRP A 15 4.01 16.79 2.16
C TRP A 15 3.79 18.09 1.37
N GLU A 16 4.51 19.15 1.76
CA GLU A 16 4.36 20.50 1.19
C GLU A 16 2.90 21.00 1.24
N GLY A 17 2.13 20.52 2.21
CA GLY A 17 0.71 20.84 2.33
C GLY A 17 0.49 22.34 2.55
N ILE A 18 1.33 22.97 3.36
CA ILE A 18 1.22 24.41 3.67
C ILE A 18 1.66 25.27 2.48
N ASP A 19 2.62 24.81 1.69
CA ASP A 19 3.09 25.48 0.48
C ASP A 19 1.95 25.67 -0.52
N ARG A 20 1.05 24.68 -0.59
CA ARG A 20 -0.09 24.67 -1.51
C ARG A 20 -1.29 25.50 -1.04
N ILE A 21 -1.19 26.19 0.11
CA ILE A 21 -2.18 27.19 0.54
C ILE A 21 -2.22 28.36 -0.47
N THR A 22 -1.08 28.70 -1.06
CA THR A 22 -0.96 29.79 -2.02
C THR A 22 -1.00 29.28 -3.46
N SER A 23 -1.33 30.17 -4.40
CA SER A 23 -1.24 29.91 -5.84
C SER A 23 -0.38 30.99 -6.52
N PRO A 24 0.76 30.63 -7.15
CA PRO A 24 1.34 29.29 -7.19
C PRO A 24 1.78 28.80 -5.79
N PRO A 25 2.00 27.49 -5.60
CA PRO A 25 2.51 26.97 -4.33
C PRO A 25 3.79 27.69 -3.90
N HIS A 26 3.93 27.93 -2.60
CA HIS A 26 5.08 28.58 -1.99
C HIS A 26 5.28 30.07 -2.37
N SER A 27 4.32 30.72 -3.06
CA SER A 27 4.45 32.11 -3.48
C SER A 27 4.45 33.13 -2.33
N ASN A 28 3.87 32.77 -1.20
CA ASN A 28 3.94 33.53 0.06
C ASN A 28 4.05 32.55 1.24
N TYR A 29 5.24 32.00 1.43
CA TYR A 29 5.46 30.94 2.42
C TYR A 29 5.26 31.43 3.87
N THR A 30 5.64 32.66 4.18
CA THR A 30 5.40 33.27 5.49
C THR A 30 3.91 33.29 5.84
N TYR A 31 3.04 33.61 4.87
CA TYR A 31 1.59 33.49 5.04
C TYR A 31 1.16 32.02 5.22
N SER A 32 1.72 31.09 4.45
CA SER A 32 1.44 29.66 4.60
C SER A 32 1.76 29.14 6.00
N VAL A 33 2.91 29.52 6.57
CA VAL A 33 3.29 29.17 7.95
C VAL A 33 2.30 29.76 8.95
N GLN A 34 2.00 31.05 8.84
CA GLN A 34 1.03 31.71 9.72
C GLN A 34 -0.35 31.06 9.66
N ALA A 35 -0.91 30.93 8.46
CA ALA A 35 -2.25 30.42 8.25
C ALA A 35 -2.39 28.97 8.73
N SER A 36 -1.40 28.12 8.45
CA SER A 36 -1.43 26.70 8.82
C SER A 36 -1.33 26.47 10.33
N VAL A 37 -0.38 27.12 11.00
CA VAL A 37 -0.14 26.92 12.43
C VAL A 37 -1.24 27.57 13.26
N LEU A 38 -1.73 28.76 12.88
CA LEU A 38 -2.88 29.39 13.55
C LEU A 38 -4.20 28.64 13.30
N ALA A 39 -4.31 27.87 12.21
CA ALA A 39 -5.42 26.95 11.99
C ALA A 39 -5.35 25.69 12.87
N GLY A 40 -4.26 25.48 13.61
CA GLY A 40 -4.10 24.37 14.55
C GLY A 40 -3.24 23.20 14.04
N ILE A 41 -2.40 23.39 13.01
CA ILE A 41 -1.37 22.39 12.67
C ILE A 41 -0.26 22.44 13.72
N ASP A 42 0.06 21.29 14.30
CA ASP A 42 1.07 21.15 15.35
C ASP A 42 2.45 20.78 14.79
N MET A 43 2.48 19.96 13.75
CA MET A 43 3.70 19.50 13.09
C MET A 43 3.61 19.73 11.58
N VAL A 44 4.56 20.44 11.00
CA VAL A 44 4.60 20.67 9.56
C VAL A 44 5.62 19.74 8.92
N MET A 45 5.16 18.95 7.94
CA MET A 45 6.01 18.09 7.12
C MET A 45 6.74 18.93 6.07
N VAL A 46 7.83 19.59 6.50
CA VAL A 46 8.75 20.30 5.62
C VAL A 46 9.84 19.34 5.16
N PRO A 47 9.85 18.90 3.90
CA PRO A 47 10.74 17.83 3.47
C PRO A 47 12.19 18.28 3.26
N ILE A 48 12.41 19.58 2.98
CA ILE A 48 13.71 20.09 2.52
C ILE A 48 14.12 21.35 3.29
N ASN A 49 13.38 22.47 3.17
CA ASN A 49 13.82 23.77 3.66
C ASN A 49 13.34 24.10 5.08
N TYR A 50 13.69 23.29 6.08
CA TYR A 50 13.25 23.49 7.47
C TYR A 50 13.72 24.81 8.09
N LYS A 51 14.82 25.41 7.58
CA LYS A 51 15.35 26.68 8.11
C LYS A 51 14.42 27.86 7.82
N GLU A 52 13.89 27.92 6.61
CA GLU A 52 12.91 28.93 6.22
C GLU A 52 11.65 28.82 7.07
N PHE A 53 11.13 27.59 7.24
CA PHE A 53 9.99 27.34 8.13
C PHE A 53 10.22 27.83 9.56
N ILE A 54 11.36 27.49 10.18
CA ILE A 54 11.67 27.92 11.55
C ILE A 54 11.78 29.44 11.66
N ASN A 55 12.40 30.09 10.68
CA ASN A 55 12.52 31.55 10.67
C ASN A 55 11.15 32.23 10.63
N ASP A 56 10.28 31.79 9.72
CA ASP A 56 8.94 32.36 9.59
C ASP A 56 8.09 32.06 10.83
N LEU A 57 8.15 30.83 11.36
CA LEU A 57 7.43 30.41 12.57
C LEU A 57 7.72 31.34 13.75
N ASN A 58 8.99 31.67 13.98
CA ASN A 58 9.42 32.55 15.07
C ASN A 58 8.96 34.00 14.92
N ILE A 59 8.59 34.42 13.71
CA ILE A 59 8.16 35.80 13.40
C ILE A 59 6.65 35.93 13.49
N VAL A 60 5.90 34.94 12.98
CA VAL A 60 4.47 35.10 12.70
C VAL A 60 3.53 34.33 13.63
N VAL A 61 4.06 33.46 14.49
CA VAL A 61 3.27 32.62 15.41
C VAL A 61 3.56 32.99 16.85
N PRO A 62 2.53 33.21 17.70
CA PRO A 62 2.72 33.52 19.10
C PRO A 62 3.19 32.31 19.91
N MET A 63 3.94 32.56 21.00
CA MET A 63 4.56 31.50 21.80
C MET A 63 3.56 30.54 22.45
N ASP A 64 2.36 31.00 22.81
CA ASP A 64 1.31 30.15 23.37
C ASP A 64 0.84 29.06 22.39
N ARG A 65 0.73 29.40 21.09
CA ARG A 65 0.43 28.44 20.02
C ARG A 65 1.58 27.46 19.80
N ILE A 66 2.82 27.92 19.94
CA ILE A 66 4.02 27.06 19.85
C ILE A 66 4.04 26.09 21.04
N ASP A 67 3.76 26.57 22.26
CA ASP A 67 3.72 25.76 23.47
C ASP A 67 2.61 24.71 23.42
N ASP A 68 1.40 25.05 22.91
CA ASP A 68 0.32 24.06 22.68
C ASP A 68 0.76 22.96 21.70
N ALA A 69 1.31 23.35 20.54
CA ALA A 69 1.77 22.41 19.52
C ALA A 69 2.90 21.50 20.04
N ALA A 70 3.92 22.09 20.68
CA ALA A 70 5.03 21.35 21.27
C ALA A 70 4.55 20.43 22.40
N GLY A 71 3.64 20.90 23.25
CA GLY A 71 3.02 20.13 24.33
C GLY A 71 2.30 18.89 23.82
N ARG A 72 1.52 19.00 22.73
CA ARG A 72 0.83 17.86 22.08
C ARG A 72 1.81 16.85 21.49
N ILE A 73 2.86 17.32 20.82
CA ILE A 73 3.91 16.44 20.27
C ILE A 73 4.63 15.70 21.40
N LEU A 74 5.01 16.40 22.47
CA LEU A 74 5.68 15.79 23.62
C LEU A 74 4.76 14.81 24.34
N LEU A 75 3.48 15.14 24.52
CA LEU A 75 2.48 14.24 25.11
C LEU A 75 2.43 12.91 24.36
N VAL A 76 2.34 12.94 23.02
CA VAL A 76 2.32 11.70 22.22
C VAL A 76 3.64 10.93 22.35
N LYS A 77 4.79 11.62 22.34
CA LYS A 77 6.10 10.97 22.51
C LYS A 77 6.26 10.28 23.87
N PHE A 78 5.80 10.91 24.96
CA PHE A 78 5.78 10.29 26.29
C PHE A 78 4.76 9.15 26.36
N THR A 79 3.57 9.32 25.79
CA THR A 79 2.51 8.29 25.83
C THR A 79 2.91 7.00 25.11
N MET A 80 3.80 7.07 24.11
CA MET A 80 4.31 5.90 23.39
C MET A 80 5.68 5.41 23.88
N ASP A 81 6.12 5.85 25.08
CA ASP A 81 7.39 5.50 25.70
C ASP A 81 8.62 5.74 24.80
N LEU A 82 8.58 6.76 23.93
CA LEU A 82 9.65 7.04 22.98
C LEU A 82 10.92 7.55 23.67
N PHE A 83 10.80 8.17 24.85
CA PHE A 83 11.94 8.64 25.63
C PHE A 83 12.65 7.50 26.36
N GLU A 84 11.91 6.47 26.75
CA GLU A 84 12.40 5.26 27.39
C GLU A 84 13.01 4.30 26.37
N ASN A 85 12.39 4.18 25.19
CA ASN A 85 12.82 3.28 24.11
C ASN A 85 13.06 4.05 22.79
N PRO A 86 14.11 4.90 22.70
CA PRO A 86 14.34 5.77 21.54
C PRO A 86 14.95 5.06 20.33
N LEU A 87 15.41 3.82 20.50
CA LEU A 87 16.10 3.03 19.47
C LEU A 87 15.27 1.82 19.06
N ALA A 88 15.52 1.34 17.84
CA ALA A 88 14.87 0.14 17.33
C ALA A 88 15.25 -1.10 18.14
N ASP A 89 14.27 -1.95 18.42
CA ASP A 89 14.50 -3.29 18.96
C ASP A 89 14.75 -4.29 17.82
N PHE A 90 16.00 -4.71 17.67
CA PHE A 90 16.39 -5.68 16.65
C PHE A 90 15.91 -7.11 16.92
N SER A 91 15.35 -7.40 18.10
CA SER A 91 14.73 -8.70 18.38
C SER A 91 13.51 -8.97 17.48
N LEU A 92 12.86 -7.90 17.00
CA LEU A 92 11.65 -7.93 16.18
C LEU A 92 11.92 -8.12 14.67
N VAL A 93 13.18 -8.26 14.25
CA VAL A 93 13.52 -8.40 12.82
C VAL A 93 12.81 -9.60 12.16
N ASN A 94 12.59 -10.67 12.92
CA ASN A 94 11.91 -11.86 12.42
C ASN A 94 10.39 -11.69 12.23
N GLU A 95 9.79 -10.61 12.75
CA GLU A 95 8.39 -10.27 12.49
C GLU A 95 8.17 -9.76 11.06
N LEU A 96 9.22 -9.26 10.40
CA LEU A 96 9.14 -8.77 9.04
C LEU A 96 8.84 -9.92 8.07
N GLY A 97 7.60 -9.95 7.57
CA GLY A 97 7.14 -11.01 6.67
C GLY A 97 7.05 -12.38 7.35
N SER A 98 6.71 -12.42 8.64
CA SER A 98 6.39 -13.69 9.32
C SER A 98 5.25 -14.44 8.61
N GLN A 99 5.20 -15.77 8.77
CA GLN A 99 4.17 -16.59 8.12
C GLN A 99 2.77 -16.22 8.64
N ASP A 100 2.65 -15.95 9.93
CA ASP A 100 1.39 -15.56 10.56
C ASP A 100 0.82 -14.27 9.95
N HIS A 101 1.68 -13.27 9.68
CA HIS A 101 1.27 -12.03 9.02
C HIS A 101 0.82 -12.27 7.57
N ARG A 102 1.47 -13.21 6.85
CA ARG A 102 1.08 -13.58 5.48
C ARG A 102 -0.24 -14.34 5.44
N ASP A 103 -0.48 -15.22 6.42
CA ASP A 103 -1.74 -15.96 6.51
C ASP A 103 -2.91 -15.02 6.84
N LEU A 104 -2.69 -14.04 7.73
CA LEU A 104 -3.65 -12.97 7.99
C LEU A 104 -3.91 -12.11 6.73
N ALA A 105 -2.85 -11.70 6.02
CA ALA A 105 -2.99 -10.94 4.76
C ALA A 105 -3.75 -11.75 3.70
N ARG A 106 -3.50 -13.06 3.60
CA ARG A 106 -4.22 -13.97 2.69
C ARG A 106 -5.71 -14.08 3.05
N GLU A 107 -6.04 -14.08 4.34
CA GLU A 107 -7.42 -14.01 4.80
C GLU A 107 -8.09 -12.67 4.44
N ALA A 108 -7.40 -11.55 4.69
CA ALA A 108 -7.89 -10.21 4.36
C ALA A 108 -8.20 -10.07 2.87
N VAL A 109 -7.29 -10.52 1.99
CA VAL A 109 -7.51 -10.56 0.54
C VAL A 109 -8.71 -11.41 0.17
N ARG A 110 -8.89 -12.59 0.80
CA ARG A 110 -10.05 -13.45 0.54
C ARG A 110 -11.37 -12.77 0.92
N LYS A 111 -11.38 -12.02 2.03
CA LYS A 111 -12.57 -11.29 2.52
C LYS A 111 -12.84 -9.99 1.76
N SER A 112 -11.84 -9.39 1.12
CA SER A 112 -12.01 -8.14 0.36
C SER A 112 -12.56 -8.34 -1.05
N VAL A 113 -12.54 -9.58 -1.57
CA VAL A 113 -13.07 -9.87 -2.91
C VAL A 113 -14.59 -9.72 -2.93
N VAL A 114 -15.08 -8.84 -3.80
CA VAL A 114 -16.52 -8.64 -4.04
C VAL A 114 -16.96 -9.44 -5.26
N LEU A 115 -17.89 -10.37 -5.07
CA LEU A 115 -18.48 -11.15 -6.15
C LEU A 115 -19.51 -10.32 -6.91
N LEU A 116 -19.11 -9.78 -8.08
CA LEU A 116 -20.01 -8.97 -8.91
C LEU A 116 -20.94 -9.80 -9.80
N LYS A 117 -20.51 -11.01 -10.20
CA LYS A 117 -21.26 -11.89 -11.10
C LYS A 117 -20.84 -13.35 -10.93
N ASN A 118 -21.81 -14.25 -10.88
CA ASN A 118 -21.58 -15.70 -10.88
C ASN A 118 -22.61 -16.39 -11.79
N GLY A 119 -22.25 -16.68 -13.04
CA GLY A 119 -23.18 -17.18 -14.06
C GLY A 119 -23.55 -16.14 -15.14
N LYS A 120 -24.15 -16.58 -16.25
CA LYS A 120 -24.60 -15.69 -17.33
C LYS A 120 -25.99 -15.13 -17.05
N ASN A 121 -26.24 -13.89 -17.47
CA ASN A 121 -27.56 -13.23 -17.46
C ASN A 121 -28.29 -13.19 -16.09
N GLY A 122 -27.57 -13.14 -14.96
CA GLY A 122 -28.18 -13.15 -13.63
C GLY A 122 -28.83 -14.48 -13.25
N ASN A 123 -28.63 -15.54 -14.05
CA ASN A 123 -29.15 -16.85 -13.75
C ASN A 123 -28.31 -17.49 -12.63
N ILE A 124 -28.94 -17.67 -11.46
CA ILE A 124 -28.36 -18.29 -10.26
C ILE A 124 -28.26 -19.82 -10.38
N THR A 125 -28.94 -20.46 -11.35
CA THR A 125 -29.00 -21.92 -11.44
C THR A 125 -27.77 -22.59 -12.05
N ASP A 126 -26.82 -21.83 -12.60
CA ASP A 126 -25.57 -22.34 -13.17
C ASP A 126 -24.34 -21.51 -12.70
N PRO A 127 -23.91 -21.67 -11.44
CA PRO A 127 -22.79 -20.93 -10.88
C PRO A 127 -21.45 -21.40 -11.46
N VAL A 128 -20.58 -20.46 -11.80
CA VAL A 128 -19.22 -20.71 -12.31
C VAL A 128 -18.24 -20.96 -11.16
N ILE A 129 -18.41 -20.27 -10.03
CA ILE A 129 -17.57 -20.44 -8.84
C ILE A 129 -18.37 -21.07 -7.69
N PRO A 130 -17.75 -21.93 -6.85
CA PRO A 130 -16.32 -22.25 -6.82
C PRO A 130 -15.87 -23.22 -7.93
N LEU A 131 -14.67 -22.97 -8.48
CA LEU A 131 -14.08 -23.84 -9.48
C LEU A 131 -13.62 -25.19 -8.87
N PRO A 132 -13.77 -26.32 -9.59
CA PRO A 132 -13.27 -27.61 -9.12
C PRO A 132 -11.74 -27.62 -9.09
N LYS A 133 -11.16 -28.08 -7.97
CA LYS A 133 -9.70 -28.21 -7.81
C LYS A 133 -9.06 -29.28 -8.70
N LYS A 134 -9.85 -30.25 -9.17
CA LYS A 134 -9.39 -31.36 -10.03
C LYS A 134 -9.97 -31.19 -11.43
N VAL A 135 -9.12 -30.78 -12.36
CA VAL A 135 -9.45 -30.60 -13.79
C VAL A 135 -8.23 -31.00 -14.63
N SER A 136 -8.46 -31.38 -15.88
CA SER A 136 -7.38 -31.86 -16.77
C SER A 136 -6.45 -30.73 -17.23
N LYS A 137 -6.98 -29.53 -17.46
CA LYS A 137 -6.21 -28.34 -17.87
C LYS A 137 -6.96 -27.07 -17.51
N ILE A 138 -6.23 -26.04 -17.08
CA ILE A 138 -6.74 -24.68 -16.88
C ILE A 138 -5.90 -23.69 -17.69
N LEU A 139 -6.52 -22.59 -18.09
CA LEU A 139 -5.84 -21.44 -18.66
C LEU A 139 -5.88 -20.30 -17.65
N VAL A 140 -4.73 -19.70 -17.36
CA VAL A 140 -4.62 -18.47 -16.59
C VAL A 140 -4.13 -17.39 -17.54
N ALA A 141 -4.87 -16.30 -17.68
CA ALA A 141 -4.59 -15.26 -18.67
C ALA A 141 -4.91 -13.86 -18.14
N GLY A 142 -4.29 -12.85 -18.75
CA GLY A 142 -4.41 -11.45 -18.36
C GLY A 142 -3.07 -10.87 -17.91
N SER A 143 -2.91 -9.55 -18.04
CA SER A 143 -1.66 -8.85 -17.71
C SER A 143 -1.31 -8.85 -16.22
N HIS A 144 -2.30 -9.07 -15.34
CA HIS A 144 -2.16 -9.05 -13.88
C HIS A 144 -2.04 -10.45 -13.26
N ALA A 145 -2.17 -11.50 -14.07
CA ALA A 145 -2.27 -12.88 -13.60
C ALA A 145 -0.96 -13.43 -13.00
N ASP A 146 0.19 -12.88 -13.40
CA ASP A 146 1.51 -13.20 -12.87
C ASP A 146 2.35 -11.91 -12.85
N ASN A 147 1.90 -10.96 -12.02
CA ASN A 147 2.56 -9.65 -11.87
C ASN A 147 2.27 -9.09 -10.49
N LEU A 148 3.18 -9.32 -9.55
CA LEU A 148 2.98 -8.95 -8.16
C LEU A 148 2.94 -7.42 -7.99
N GLY A 149 3.77 -6.68 -8.73
CA GLY A 149 3.72 -5.21 -8.72
C GLY A 149 2.33 -4.66 -9.07
N TYR A 150 1.66 -5.25 -10.06
CA TYR A 150 0.29 -4.88 -10.41
C TYR A 150 -0.76 -5.34 -9.38
N GLN A 151 -0.58 -6.49 -8.76
CA GLN A 151 -1.49 -6.98 -7.72
C GLN A 151 -1.39 -6.14 -6.44
N CYS A 152 -0.21 -5.59 -6.15
CA CYS A 152 0.02 -4.73 -4.97
C CYS A 152 -0.36 -3.25 -5.22
N GLY A 153 -0.09 -2.72 -6.42
CA GLY A 153 -0.40 -1.32 -6.77
C GLY A 153 0.62 -0.31 -6.23
N GLY A 154 0.16 0.94 -6.02
CA GLY A 154 0.97 2.02 -5.46
C GLY A 154 1.41 1.75 -4.01
N TRP A 155 2.32 2.57 -3.49
CA TRP A 155 2.85 2.42 -2.11
C TRP A 155 3.44 1.05 -1.77
N THR A 156 3.90 0.30 -2.78
CA THR A 156 4.57 -0.99 -2.60
C THR A 156 5.97 -0.90 -3.19
N ILE A 157 7.01 -0.96 -2.35
CA ILE A 157 8.43 -0.71 -2.66
C ILE A 157 8.72 0.73 -3.14
N ALA A 158 7.93 1.28 -4.05
CA ALA A 158 8.03 2.65 -4.56
C ALA A 158 6.69 3.39 -4.42
N TRP A 159 6.73 4.73 -4.46
CA TRP A 159 5.56 5.59 -4.32
C TRP A 159 4.44 5.24 -5.32
N GLN A 160 4.76 5.17 -6.61
CA GLN A 160 3.81 4.80 -7.67
C GLN A 160 3.73 3.28 -7.89
N GLY A 161 4.35 2.48 -7.03
CA GLY A 161 4.49 1.03 -7.22
C GLY A 161 5.49 0.66 -8.30
N PHE A 162 5.43 -0.58 -8.77
CA PHE A 162 6.28 -1.10 -9.83
C PHE A 162 5.53 -2.12 -10.70
N SER A 163 6.12 -2.50 -11.82
CA SER A 163 5.60 -3.56 -12.68
C SER A 163 6.52 -4.78 -12.68
N GLY A 164 5.93 -5.97 -12.78
CA GLY A 164 6.63 -7.24 -12.84
C GLY A 164 6.96 -7.80 -11.46
N ASN A 165 7.86 -8.78 -11.45
CA ASN A 165 8.18 -9.61 -10.27
C ASN A 165 9.63 -9.44 -9.77
N LYS A 166 10.35 -8.43 -10.29
CA LYS A 166 11.79 -8.28 -10.05
C LYS A 166 12.15 -8.00 -8.60
N TYR A 167 11.31 -7.25 -7.89
CA TYR A 167 11.59 -6.79 -6.50
C TYR A 167 11.01 -7.71 -5.43
N THR A 168 10.52 -8.89 -5.82
CA THR A 168 9.68 -9.74 -4.95
C THR A 168 10.25 -11.15 -4.78
N SER A 169 11.29 -11.51 -5.53
CA SER A 169 12.00 -12.79 -5.40
C SER A 169 12.68 -12.95 -4.05
N GLU A 170 13.11 -11.87 -3.41
CA GLU A 170 13.71 -11.90 -2.06
C GLU A 170 12.66 -11.98 -0.94
N LEU A 171 11.40 -11.65 -1.22
CA LEU A 171 10.30 -11.66 -0.23
C LEU A 171 9.56 -13.01 -0.12
N ASN A 172 9.97 -14.04 -0.88
CA ASN A 172 9.35 -15.38 -0.90
C ASN A 172 7.83 -15.41 -1.18
N ILE A 173 7.25 -14.34 -1.75
CA ILE A 173 5.79 -14.26 -2.02
C ILE A 173 5.38 -15.22 -3.16
N HIS A 174 6.33 -15.70 -3.96
CA HIS A 174 6.08 -16.62 -5.09
C HIS A 174 5.60 -18.04 -4.69
N LYS A 175 5.65 -18.43 -3.41
CA LYS A 175 5.18 -19.78 -3.02
C LYS A 175 3.66 -19.92 -2.97
N ILE A 176 2.90 -18.83 -2.82
CA ILE A 176 1.45 -18.92 -2.57
C ILE A 176 0.66 -19.25 -3.85
N GLU A 177 1.09 -18.81 -5.04
CA GLU A 177 0.40 -19.13 -6.30
C GLU A 177 0.63 -20.59 -6.73
N HIS A 178 1.78 -21.18 -6.40
CA HIS A 178 2.10 -22.57 -6.74
C HIS A 178 1.55 -23.60 -5.75
N GLU A 179 1.36 -23.27 -4.47
CA GLU A 179 0.83 -24.22 -3.47
C GLU A 179 -0.69 -24.45 -3.55
N ALA A 180 -1.45 -23.52 -4.15
CA ALA A 180 -2.88 -23.74 -4.40
C ALA A 180 -3.14 -24.77 -5.53
N LEU A 181 -2.13 -25.04 -6.35
CA LEU A 181 -2.18 -25.92 -7.51
C LEU A 181 -1.48 -27.23 -7.16
N ASN A 182 -2.26 -28.16 -6.61
CA ASN A 182 -1.84 -29.54 -6.31
C ASN A 182 -0.98 -30.13 -7.43
N LYS A 183 0.06 -30.92 -7.07
CA LYS A 183 1.09 -31.58 -7.92
C LYS A 183 0.59 -32.47 -9.08
N LYS A 184 -0.69 -32.41 -9.46
CA LYS A 184 -1.31 -33.17 -10.58
C LYS A 184 -1.85 -32.26 -11.71
N ILE A 185 -1.52 -30.98 -11.74
CA ILE A 185 -1.89 -30.10 -12.87
C ILE A 185 -0.77 -30.20 -13.91
N THR A 186 -1.09 -30.84 -15.03
CA THR A 186 -0.11 -31.24 -16.06
C THR A 186 0.46 -30.07 -16.85
N GLN A 187 -0.14 -28.88 -16.81
CA GLN A 187 0.40 -27.66 -17.44
C GLN A 187 -0.39 -26.41 -16.99
N VAL A 188 0.30 -25.41 -16.43
CA VAL A 188 -0.23 -24.04 -16.26
C VAL A 188 0.35 -23.20 -17.40
N LEU A 189 -0.49 -22.77 -18.33
CA LEU A 189 -0.09 -21.79 -19.35
C LEU A 189 -0.51 -20.41 -18.87
N VAL A 190 0.47 -19.56 -18.56
CA VAL A 190 0.27 -18.12 -18.38
C VAL A 190 0.59 -17.45 -19.71
N ARG A 191 -0.41 -16.83 -20.35
CA ARG A 191 -0.22 -16.10 -21.61
C ARG A 191 -0.58 -14.63 -21.42
N CYS A 192 0.43 -13.77 -21.39
CA CYS A 192 0.24 -12.33 -21.42
C CYS A 192 0.08 -11.90 -22.88
N ASN A 193 -1.14 -11.57 -23.31
CA ASN A 193 -1.37 -11.05 -24.66
C ASN A 193 -2.40 -9.91 -24.62
N LYS A 194 -2.04 -8.75 -25.19
CA LYS A 194 -2.89 -7.54 -25.27
C LYS A 194 -4.03 -7.64 -26.29
N LYS A 195 -4.21 -8.79 -26.96
CA LYS A 195 -5.31 -9.05 -27.89
C LYS A 195 -5.82 -10.47 -27.67
N ILE A 196 -7.11 -10.57 -27.35
CA ILE A 196 -7.83 -11.84 -27.24
C ILE A 196 -7.89 -12.46 -28.64
N VAL A 197 -7.16 -13.55 -28.84
CA VAL A 197 -7.43 -14.53 -29.88
C VAL A 197 -7.38 -15.89 -29.18
N PHE A 198 -8.51 -16.59 -29.16
CA PHE A 198 -8.56 -17.96 -28.69
C PHE A 198 -7.60 -18.82 -29.52
N THR A 199 -6.68 -19.50 -28.85
CA THR A 199 -5.97 -20.63 -29.47
C THR A 199 -5.98 -21.77 -28.47
N VAL A 200 -6.82 -22.76 -28.73
CA VAL A 200 -6.70 -24.08 -28.13
C VAL A 200 -5.46 -24.72 -28.74
N ILE A 201 -4.32 -24.64 -28.04
CA ILE A 201 -3.12 -25.37 -28.46
C ILE A 201 -3.20 -26.78 -27.87
N ARG A 202 -3.66 -27.70 -28.71
CA ARG A 202 -3.43 -29.13 -28.59
C ARG A 202 -2.11 -29.39 -29.32
N MET A 203 -1.01 -29.59 -28.59
CA MET A 203 0.21 -30.15 -29.18
C MET A 203 0.42 -31.54 -28.60
N TYR A 204 -0.05 -32.53 -29.37
CA TYR A 204 0.61 -33.82 -29.44
C TYR A 204 1.91 -33.61 -30.22
N GLY A 205 3.03 -34.15 -29.74
CA GLY A 205 4.26 -34.20 -30.52
C GLY A 205 5.50 -34.15 -29.65
N ASN A 206 6.19 -35.29 -29.59
CA ASN A 206 7.55 -35.43 -29.06
C ASN A 206 8.50 -34.38 -29.66
N ILE A 207 9.31 -33.73 -28.83
CA ILE A 207 10.57 -33.13 -29.28
C ILE A 207 11.66 -33.45 -28.24
N TYR A 208 12.73 -34.02 -28.78
CA TYR A 208 13.98 -34.50 -28.19
C TYR A 208 14.77 -33.42 -27.43
N PRO A 209 15.77 -33.80 -26.60
CA PRO A 209 16.56 -32.85 -25.84
C PRO A 209 17.63 -32.23 -26.74
N CYS A 210 17.92 -30.95 -26.57
CA CYS A 210 19.16 -30.34 -27.03
C CYS A 210 19.55 -29.16 -26.14
N VAL A 211 20.61 -29.44 -25.35
CA VAL A 211 21.65 -28.59 -24.74
C VAL A 211 21.23 -27.47 -23.78
#